data_AF-A0A535QYY2-F1
#
_entry.id   AF-A0A535QYY2-F1
#
_cell.length_a   1.000
_cell.length_b   1.000
_cell.length_c   1.000
_cell.angle_alpha   90.00
_cell.angle_beta   90.00
_cell.angle_gamma   90.00
#
_symmetry.space_group_name_H-M   'P 1'
#
loop_
_entity.id
_entity.type
_entity.pdbx_description
1 polymer ?
#
loop_
_entity_poly.entity_id
_entity_poly.type
_entity_poly.pdbx_seq_one_letter_code
_entity_poly.pdbx_strand_id
1 'polypeptide(L)'
;MARRWFALPPGMRLPLSNGDTCQLLFPGHPGSAAGPDVLDAVLRFPWNDVPCSGAIEFHVRASDWYMHQHHSDARYTSVILHVVLVCDHPSPARDLGGRAIPMCSLNDFAPPRKTYLSATWPCQQVMPQLDEQERSCILKQAGLLRFE
;
A
#
# COMPACT_ATOMS: atom_id res chain seq x y z
N MET A 1 2.24 -7.50 12.15
CA MET A 1 2.50 -6.39 11.20
C MET A 1 1.21 -5.82 10.64
N ALA A 2 0.31 -6.66 10.09
CA ALA A 2 -0.99 -6.26 9.53
C ALA A 2 -1.78 -5.24 10.39
N ARG A 3 -1.99 -5.50 11.69
CA ARG A 3 -2.70 -4.54 12.57
C ARG A 3 -2.08 -3.14 12.59
N ARG A 4 -0.75 -3.03 12.53
CA ARG A 4 -0.06 -1.73 12.49
C ARG A 4 -0.27 -1.06 11.14
N TRP A 5 -0.17 -1.81 10.04
CA TRP A 5 -0.40 -1.32 8.68
C TRP A 5 -1.81 -0.75 8.51
N PHE A 6 -2.85 -1.51 8.86
CA PHE A 6 -4.23 -1.06 8.74
C PHE A 6 -4.63 0.06 9.71
N ALA A 7 -3.80 0.36 10.71
CA ALA A 7 -3.99 1.48 11.61
C ALA A 7 -3.33 2.79 11.11
N LEU A 8 -2.59 2.74 10.00
CA LEU A 8 -1.95 3.92 9.43
C LEU A 8 -3.02 4.84 8.80
N PRO A 9 -3.08 6.13 9.17
CA PRO A 9 -3.99 7.07 8.56
C PRO A 9 -3.58 7.36 7.10
N PRO A 10 -4.54 7.61 6.21
CA PRO A 10 -4.22 8.10 4.87
C PRO A 10 -3.49 9.44 4.90
N GLY A 11 -2.68 9.69 3.86
CA GLY A 11 -1.75 10.80 3.77
C GLY A 11 -0.43 10.58 4.50
N MET A 12 -0.30 9.48 5.25
CA MET A 12 0.92 9.14 5.98
C MET A 12 2.13 8.95 5.06
N ARG A 13 3.26 9.52 5.49
CA ARG A 13 4.55 9.39 4.83
C ARG A 13 5.33 8.22 5.44
N LEU A 14 5.64 7.22 4.63
CA LEU A 14 6.36 6.00 5.02
C LEU A 14 7.79 6.06 4.47
N PRO A 15 8.82 5.96 5.32
CA PRO A 15 10.21 5.97 4.88
C PRO A 15 10.52 4.67 4.12
N LEU A 16 11.27 4.80 3.04
CA LEU A 16 11.77 3.69 2.25
C LEU A 16 13.24 3.41 2.56
N SER A 17 13.68 2.18 2.37
CA SER A 17 15.06 1.76 2.66
C SER A 17 16.11 2.47 1.81
N ASN A 18 15.72 3.06 0.68
CA ASN A 18 16.58 3.85 -0.19
C ASN A 18 16.70 5.33 0.24
N GLY A 19 16.07 5.74 1.35
CA GLY A 19 16.07 7.12 1.85
C GLY A 19 14.92 7.99 1.33
N ASP A 20 14.14 7.50 0.36
CA ASP A 20 12.95 8.17 -0.12
C ASP A 20 11.77 7.99 0.86
N THR A 21 10.62 8.56 0.51
CA THR A 21 9.39 8.41 1.27
C THR A 21 8.22 8.22 0.31
N CYS A 22 7.37 7.23 0.55
CA CYS A 22 6.09 7.09 -0.15
C CYS A 22 4.94 7.61 0.71
N GLN A 23 3.85 8.02 0.06
CA GLN A 23 2.63 8.44 0.74
C GLN A 23 1.57 7.33 0.64
N LEU A 24 1.02 6.93 1.78
CA LEU A 24 -0.10 6.01 1.88
C LEU A 24 -1.41 6.74 1.55
N LEU A 25 -2.08 6.39 0.47
CA LEU A 25 -3.39 6.95 0.12
C LEU A 25 -4.54 6.02 0.53
N PHE A 26 -4.37 4.71 0.35
CA PHE A 26 -5.31 3.70 0.79
C PHE A 26 -4.55 2.45 1.26
N PRO A 27 -4.80 1.93 2.48
CA PRO A 27 -4.09 0.78 3.01
C PRO A 27 -4.39 -0.54 2.30
N GLY A 28 -5.36 -0.58 1.38
CA GLY A 28 -5.80 -1.80 0.72
C GLY A 28 -6.76 -2.60 1.58
N HIS A 29 -6.95 -3.86 1.22
CA HIS A 29 -7.75 -4.84 1.96
C HIS A 29 -6.95 -6.11 2.22
N PRO A 30 -7.29 -6.89 3.26
CA PRO A 30 -6.59 -8.14 3.55
C PRO A 30 -6.64 -9.10 2.36
N GLY A 31 -5.48 -9.68 2.02
CA GLY A 31 -5.37 -10.72 1.02
C GLY A 31 -5.96 -12.06 1.46
N SER A 32 -5.79 -13.06 0.61
CA SER A 32 -6.24 -14.42 0.88
C SER A 32 -5.17 -15.25 1.61
N ALA A 33 -5.49 -16.49 1.99
CA ALA A 33 -4.48 -17.41 2.55
C ALA A 33 -3.35 -17.77 1.55
N ALA A 34 -3.53 -17.46 0.27
CA ALA A 34 -2.56 -17.69 -0.79
C ALA A 34 -2.31 -16.39 -1.56
N GLY A 35 -1.06 -15.94 -1.62
CA GLY A 35 -0.65 -14.69 -2.28
C GLY A 35 -0.36 -13.58 -1.28
N PRO A 36 -0.32 -12.31 -1.75
CA PRO A 36 0.11 -11.20 -0.92
C PRO A 36 -0.79 -10.93 0.29
N ASP A 37 -0.20 -10.44 1.38
CA ASP A 37 -0.92 -10.11 2.62
C ASP A 37 -2.00 -9.02 2.46
N VAL A 38 -1.79 -8.09 1.52
CA VAL A 38 -2.69 -6.97 1.25
C VAL A 38 -2.86 -6.78 -0.25
N LEU A 39 -4.08 -6.51 -0.67
CA LEU A 39 -4.45 -6.24 -2.05
C LEU A 39 -4.96 -4.80 -2.21
N ASP A 40 -4.83 -4.28 -3.44
CA ASP A 40 -5.35 -2.97 -3.87
C ASP A 40 -4.97 -1.79 -2.96
N ALA A 41 -3.78 -1.83 -2.37
CA ALA A 41 -3.22 -0.69 -1.68
C ALA A 41 -2.84 0.40 -2.69
N VAL A 42 -3.07 1.67 -2.33
CA VAL A 42 -2.76 2.82 -3.19
C VAL A 42 -1.69 3.67 -2.53
N LEU A 43 -0.54 3.79 -3.20
CA LEU A 43 0.63 4.53 -2.75
C LEU A 43 1.03 5.58 -3.79
N ARG A 44 1.51 6.74 -3.32
CA ARG A 44 2.19 7.72 -4.18
C ARG A 44 3.69 7.67 -3.88
N PHE A 45 4.46 7.31 -4.88
CA PHE A 45 5.92 7.31 -4.84
C PHE A 45 6.48 8.62 -5.42
N PRO A 46 7.65 9.10 -4.96
CA PRO A 46 8.19 10.39 -5.39
C PRO A 46 8.66 10.41 -6.85
N TRP A 47 8.93 9.24 -7.44
CA TRP A 47 9.33 9.09 -8.85
C TRP A 47 8.15 8.90 -9.81
N ASN A 48 6.91 8.89 -9.31
CA ASN A 48 5.70 8.75 -10.13
C ASN A 48 4.77 9.95 -9.93
N ASP A 49 4.31 10.56 -11.03
CA ASP A 49 3.33 11.65 -10.98
C ASP A 49 1.92 11.16 -10.58
N VAL A 50 1.61 9.90 -10.88
CA VAL A 50 0.31 9.27 -10.62
C VAL A 50 0.44 8.22 -9.51
N PRO A 51 -0.56 8.10 -8.59
CA PRO A 51 -0.59 7.03 -7.62
C PRO A 51 -0.55 5.64 -8.25
N CYS A 52 0.15 4.72 -7.61
CA CYS A 52 0.24 3.32 -8.00
C CYS A 52 -0.69 2.49 -7.12
N SER A 53 -1.44 1.57 -7.75
CA SER A 53 -2.23 0.55 -7.06
C SER A 53 -1.52 -0.80 -7.15
N GLY A 54 -1.56 -1.58 -6.07
CA GLY A 54 -0.98 -2.93 -6.06
C GLY A 54 -1.03 -3.59 -4.69
N ALA A 55 -0.31 -4.70 -4.57
CA ALA A 55 -0.27 -5.50 -3.36
C ALA A 55 0.86 -5.07 -2.40
N ILE A 56 0.72 -5.44 -1.13
CA ILE A 56 1.75 -5.29 -0.09
C ILE A 56 2.03 -6.66 0.50
N GLU A 57 3.31 -6.94 0.73
CA GLU A 57 3.74 -8.19 1.37
C GLU A 57 4.48 -7.90 2.68
N PHE A 58 4.18 -8.67 3.73
CA PHE A 58 4.80 -8.54 5.04
C PHE A 58 5.80 -9.64 5.33
N HIS A 59 6.97 -9.26 5.84
CA HIS A 59 7.91 -10.22 6.40
C HIS A 59 8.56 -9.71 7.68
N VAL A 60 8.99 -10.62 8.56
CA VAL A 60 9.82 -10.19 9.70
C VAL A 60 11.15 -9.67 9.18
N ARG A 61 11.79 -10.40 8.28
CA ARG A 61 13.08 -10.06 7.66
C ARG A 61 12.93 -9.79 6.17
N ALA A 62 13.77 -8.91 5.65
CA ALA A 62 13.83 -8.66 4.22
C ALA A 62 14.26 -9.91 3.43
N SER A 63 15.16 -10.73 3.98
CA SER A 63 15.63 -11.95 3.34
C SER A 63 14.53 -13.01 3.13
N ASP A 64 13.45 -12.97 3.91
CA ASP A 64 12.38 -13.98 3.88
C ASP A 64 11.66 -14.01 2.52
N TRP A 65 11.69 -12.90 1.77
CA TRP A 65 11.19 -12.84 0.39
C TRP A 65 11.76 -13.95 -0.50
N TYR A 66 13.06 -14.22 -0.35
CA TYR A 66 13.75 -15.25 -1.13
C TYR A 66 13.60 -16.64 -0.53
N MET A 67 13.55 -16.74 0.81
CA MET A 67 13.30 -18.01 1.51
C MET A 67 11.94 -18.62 1.18
N HIS A 68 10.92 -17.78 1.03
CA HIS A 68 9.59 -18.21 0.60
C HIS A 68 9.42 -18.26 -0.93
N GLN A 69 10.48 -18.02 -1.70
CA GLN A 69 10.49 -18.10 -3.16
C GLN A 69 9.52 -17.12 -3.86
N HIS A 70 9.14 -16.00 -3.23
CA HIS A 70 8.23 -15.02 -3.83
C HIS A 70 8.79 -14.37 -5.10
N HIS A 71 10.12 -14.23 -5.19
CA HIS A 71 10.82 -13.79 -6.39
C HIS A 71 10.61 -14.70 -7.61
N SER A 72 10.09 -15.91 -7.44
CA SER A 72 9.82 -16.88 -8.51
C SER A 72 8.33 -17.20 -8.65
N ASP A 73 7.45 -16.50 -7.92
CA ASP A 73 6.02 -16.78 -7.87
C ASP A 73 5.20 -15.65 -8.49
N ALA A 74 4.45 -15.98 -9.55
CA ALA A 74 3.65 -15.02 -10.30
C ALA A 74 2.58 -14.30 -9.43
N ARG A 75 2.13 -14.92 -8.33
CA ARG A 75 1.15 -14.32 -7.41
C ARG A 75 1.64 -13.04 -6.74
N TYR A 76 2.95 -12.85 -6.65
CA TYR A 76 3.58 -11.70 -5.97
C TYR A 76 4.05 -10.61 -6.94
N THR A 77 3.77 -10.76 -8.24
CA THR A 77 4.14 -9.76 -9.26
C THR A 77 3.40 -8.44 -9.13
N SER A 78 2.25 -8.41 -8.45
CA SER A 78 1.52 -7.18 -8.16
C SER A 78 2.03 -6.45 -6.91
N VAL A 79 3.02 -6.99 -6.19
CA VAL A 79 3.55 -6.36 -4.97
C VAL A 79 4.29 -5.07 -5.31
N ILE A 80 3.83 -3.95 -4.77
CA ILE A 80 4.38 -2.61 -4.98
C ILE A 80 5.18 -2.11 -3.78
N LEU A 81 5.07 -2.77 -2.62
CA LEU A 81 5.83 -2.45 -1.41
C LEU A 81 6.05 -3.71 -0.58
N HIS A 82 7.30 -3.95 -0.20
CA HIS A 82 7.67 -5.00 0.75
C HIS A 82 7.86 -4.38 2.13
N VAL A 83 6.97 -4.68 3.06
CA VAL A 83 7.00 -4.10 4.40
C VAL A 83 7.63 -5.09 5.36
N VAL A 84 8.66 -4.66 6.09
CA VAL A 84 9.47 -5.51 6.96
C VAL A 84 9.57 -4.96 8.39
N LEU A 85 10.04 -5.79 9.33
CA LEU A 85 10.48 -5.33 10.65
C LEU A 85 12.00 -5.18 10.74
N VAL A 86 12.75 -6.00 10.00
CA VAL A 86 14.21 -6.02 10.00
C VAL A 86 14.71 -5.97 8.55
N CYS A 87 15.44 -4.90 8.23
CA CYS A 87 16.13 -4.75 6.95
C CYS A 87 17.50 -5.46 6.99
N ASP A 88 17.51 -6.79 6.89
CA ASP A 88 18.72 -7.62 6.93
C ASP A 88 19.31 -7.94 5.55
N HIS A 89 18.69 -7.43 4.48
CA HIS A 89 19.14 -7.60 3.11
C HIS A 89 19.53 -6.24 2.51
N PRO A 90 20.75 -6.09 1.94
CA PRO A 90 21.28 -4.80 1.52
C PRO A 90 20.65 -4.26 0.23
N SER A 91 19.88 -5.10 -0.47
CA SER A 91 19.22 -4.76 -1.74
C SER A 91 17.71 -4.96 -1.63
N PRO A 92 16.90 -4.15 -2.34
CA PRO A 92 15.46 -4.36 -2.42
C PRO A 92 15.14 -5.73 -3.00
N ALA A 93 14.03 -6.31 -2.54
CA ALA A 93 13.48 -7.53 -3.10
C ALA A 93 13.18 -7.34 -4.60
N ARG A 94 13.18 -8.45 -5.35
CA ARG A 94 12.82 -8.45 -6.77
C ARG A 94 11.67 -9.41 -7.03
N ASP A 95 10.72 -9.01 -7.86
CA ASP A 95 9.66 -9.90 -8.35
C ASP A 95 10.16 -10.85 -9.45
N LEU A 96 9.25 -11.69 -9.95
CA LEU A 96 9.51 -12.63 -11.05
C LEU A 96 10.04 -11.95 -12.33
N GLY A 97 9.65 -10.70 -12.58
CA GLY A 97 10.13 -9.92 -13.72
C GLY A 97 11.46 -9.21 -13.46
N GLY A 98 12.07 -9.40 -12.29
CA GLY A 98 13.30 -8.75 -11.87
C GLY A 98 13.13 -7.28 -11.45
N ARG A 99 11.90 -6.76 -11.39
CA ARG A 99 11.64 -5.39 -10.94
C ARG A 99 11.94 -5.29 -9.45
N ALA A 100 12.66 -4.23 -9.07
CA ALA A 100 12.93 -3.94 -7.67
C ALA A 100 11.66 -3.46 -6.98
N ILE A 101 11.34 -4.08 -5.84
CA ILE A 101 10.21 -3.74 -4.99
C ILE A 101 10.71 -2.81 -3.88
N PRO A 102 10.18 -1.58 -3.76
CA PRO A 102 10.50 -0.68 -2.66
C PRO A 102 10.25 -1.37 -1.30
N MET A 103 11.10 -1.07 -0.32
CA MET A 103 11.02 -1.68 1.00
C MET A 103 10.78 -0.61 2.07
N CYS A 104 9.88 -0.89 3.01
CA CYS A 104 9.58 -0.01 4.15
C CYS A 104 9.71 -0.80 5.45
N SER A 105 10.44 -0.26 6.42
CA SER A 105 10.53 -0.83 7.77
C SER A 105 9.47 -0.21 8.67
N LEU A 106 8.57 -1.03 9.22
CA LEU A 106 7.64 -0.57 10.25
C LEU A 106 8.32 -0.36 11.60
N ASN A 107 9.51 -0.90 11.83
CA ASN A 107 10.20 -0.73 13.10
C ASN A 107 10.89 0.63 13.19
N ASP A 108 11.39 1.13 12.05
CA ASP A 108 11.98 2.46 11.92
C ASP A 108 10.91 3.56 11.87
N PHE A 109 9.64 3.17 11.79
CA PHE A 109 8.50 4.05 11.83
C PHE A 109 8.04 4.33 13.27
N ALA A 110 8.36 5.53 13.77
CA ALA A 110 7.74 6.07 14.98
C ALA A 110 6.28 6.46 14.67
N PRO A 111 5.26 5.84 15.29
CA PRO A 111 3.88 6.22 15.03
C PRO A 111 3.69 7.70 15.41
N PRO A 112 3.03 8.52 14.57
CA PRO A 112 2.68 9.86 15.00
C PRO A 112 1.81 9.76 16.25
N ARG A 113 2.06 10.66 17.20
CA ARG A 113 1.20 10.86 18.36
C ARG A 113 -0.22 11.03 17.83
N LYS A 114 -1.20 10.26 18.33
CA LYS A 114 -2.59 10.29 17.85
C LYS A 114 -3.16 11.71 17.93
N THR A 115 -3.05 12.48 16.86
CA THR A 115 -3.86 13.67 16.63
C THR A 115 -5.09 13.17 15.89
N TYR A 116 -6.19 13.04 16.63
CA TYR A 116 -7.51 12.89 16.03
C TYR A 116 -7.86 14.22 15.34
N LEU A 117 -7.27 14.47 14.17
CA LEU A 117 -7.87 15.41 13.25
C LEU A 117 -9.14 14.73 12.75
N SER A 118 -10.29 15.37 13.02
CA SER A 118 -11.56 15.06 12.36
C SER A 118 -11.36 15.21 10.86
N ALA A 119 -10.87 14.16 10.20
CA ALA A 119 -10.72 14.14 8.77
C ALA A 119 -12.13 14.04 8.17
N THR A 120 -12.73 15.19 7.88
CA THR A 120 -13.87 15.26 6.96
C THR A 120 -13.35 14.90 5.59
N TRP A 121 -13.77 13.75 5.10
CA TRP A 121 -13.41 13.29 3.76
C TRP A 121 -14.10 14.17 2.72
N PRO A 122 -13.47 14.45 1.57
CA PRO A 122 -14.13 15.19 0.48
C PRO A 122 -15.47 14.54 0.10
N CYS A 123 -15.53 13.21 0.04
CA CYS A 123 -16.77 12.49 -0.23
C CYS A 123 -17.84 12.69 0.87
N GLN A 124 -17.45 12.87 2.14
CA GLN A 124 -18.38 13.14 3.23
C GLN A 124 -19.04 14.51 3.10
N GLN A 125 -18.36 15.47 2.46
CA GLN A 125 -18.91 16.80 2.18
C GLN A 125 -19.73 16.81 0.88
N VAL A 126 -19.28 16.09 -0.15
CA VAL A 126 -19.87 16.14 -1.50
C VAL A 126 -21.06 15.19 -1.65
N MET A 127 -21.00 13.95 -1.13
CA MET A 127 -22.05 12.94 -1.33
C MET A 127 -23.45 13.37 -0.86
N PRO A 128 -23.62 14.12 0.25
CA PRO A 128 -24.94 14.60 0.66
C PRO A 128 -25.54 15.66 -0.27
N GLN A 129 -24.70 16.33 -1.08
CA GLN A 129 -25.13 17.42 -1.98
C GLN A 129 -25.60 16.92 -3.35
N LEU A 130 -25.27 15.67 -3.70
CA LEU A 130 -25.64 15.04 -4.97
C LEU A 130 -27.03 14.42 -4.88
N ASP A 131 -27.77 14.40 -5.99
CA ASP A 131 -29.01 13.62 -6.10
C ASP A 131 -28.74 12.11 -6.27
N GLU A 132 -29.80 11.30 -6.26
CA GLU A 132 -29.69 9.84 -6.35
C GLU A 132 -29.05 9.37 -7.67
N GLN A 133 -29.37 10.03 -8.79
CA GLN A 133 -28.83 9.68 -10.10
C GLN A 133 -27.35 10.07 -10.21
N GLU A 134 -26.98 11.25 -9.73
CA GLU A 134 -25.60 11.74 -9.68
C GLU A 134 -24.72 10.83 -8.81
N ARG A 135 -25.21 10.45 -7.62
CA ARG A 135 -24.51 9.48 -6.76
C ARG A 135 -24.33 8.13 -7.46
N SER A 136 -25.40 7.61 -8.08
CA SER A 136 -25.35 6.33 -8.79
C SER A 136 -24.35 6.38 -9.95
N CYS A 137 -24.32 7.49 -10.69
CA CYS A 137 -23.41 7.70 -11.81
C CYS A 137 -21.94 7.74 -11.34
N ILE A 138 -21.62 8.57 -10.35
CA ILE A 138 -20.26 8.69 -9.81
C ILE A 138 -19.78 7.36 -9.22
N LEU A 139 -20.62 6.65 -8.47
CA LEU A 139 -20.23 5.36 -7.88
C LEU A 139 -20.03 4.29 -8.95
N LYS A 140 -20.86 4.25 -10.00
CA LYS A 140 -20.68 3.35 -11.15
C LYS A 140 -19.39 3.67 -11.90
N GLN A 141 -19.13 4.94 -12.18
CA GLN A 141 -17.93 5.37 -12.88
C GLN A 141 -16.67 5.06 -12.06
N ALA A 142 -16.65 5.39 -10.76
CA ALA A 142 -15.55 5.04 -9.86
C ALA A 142 -15.35 3.51 -9.76
N GLY A 143 -16.44 2.75 -9.76
CA GLY A 143 -16.40 1.29 -9.77
C GLY A 143 -15.89 0.68 -11.08
N LEU A 144 -16.02 1.38 -12.21
CA LEU A 144 -15.47 0.97 -13.51
C LEU A 144 -13.99 1.33 -13.63
N LEU A 145 -13.59 2.53 -13.17
CA LEU A 145 -12.21 3.00 -13.18
C LEU A 145 -11.23 2.12 -12.39
N ARG A 146 -11.72 1.26 -11.48
CA ARG A 146 -10.87 0.30 -10.77
C ARG A 146 -10.40 -0.88 -11.65
N PHE A 147 -10.99 -1.02 -12.84
CA PHE A 147 -10.70 -2.10 -13.80
C PHE A 147 -9.96 -1.61 -15.05
N GLU A 148 -9.70 -0.31 -15.14
CA GLU A 148 -8.88 0.33 -16.19
C GLU A 148 -7.46 0.55 -15.68
#